data_AF-A0A497B999-F1
#
_entry.id   AF-A0A497B999-F1
#
_cell.length_a   1.000
_cell.length_b   1.000
_cell.length_c   1.000
_cell.angle_alpha   90.00
_cell.angle_beta   90.00
_cell.angle_gamma   90.00
#
_symmetry.space_group_name_H-M   'P 1'
#
loop_
_entity.id
_entity.type
_entity.pdbx_description
1 polymer ?
#
loop_
_entity_poly.entity_id
_entity_poly.type
_entity_poly.pdbx_seq_one_letter_code
_entity_poly.pdbx_strand_id
1 'polypeptide(L)'
;MGLRLIITAIMAGIAWFAQEKSVSIAQFNAAYASIPLSVILLAMVFDYGLDTGKLYNRMLGRGKNPLSKLAFAIGSVTVFFLLFTWLVAGTVTLNLSLLQPENIVAAGIVALVVLIPNTGTSEWLLWLWIATQIATGGSYLVILPAAIGGVLI
;
A
#
# COMPACT_ATOMS: atom_id res chain seq x y z
N MET A 1 -1.60 -12.51 -19.57
CA MET A 1 -1.72 -13.54 -18.52
C MET A 1 -0.73 -13.35 -17.37
N GLY A 2 0.57 -13.09 -17.60
CA GLY A 2 1.58 -12.99 -16.54
C GLY A 2 1.30 -12.00 -15.39
N LEU A 3 0.91 -10.75 -15.67
CA LEU A 3 0.69 -9.74 -14.62
C LEU A 3 -0.43 -10.12 -13.64
N ARG A 4 -1.55 -10.66 -14.14
CA ARG A 4 -2.68 -11.08 -13.29
C ARG A 4 -2.27 -12.21 -12.36
N LEU A 5 -1.52 -13.20 -12.84
CA LEU A 5 -0.99 -14.29 -12.01
C LEU A 5 -0.07 -13.78 -10.91
N ILE A 6 0.76 -12.77 -11.19
CA ILE A 6 1.66 -12.16 -10.20
C ILE A 6 0.86 -11.41 -9.14
N ILE A 7 -0.11 -10.59 -9.55
CA ILE A 7 -0.99 -9.88 -8.62
C ILE A 7 -1.72 -10.90 -7.73
N THR A 8 -2.25 -11.98 -8.31
CA THR A 8 -2.87 -13.07 -7.54
C THR A 8 -1.89 -13.73 -6.58
N ALA A 9 -0.65 -13.98 -6.98
CA ALA A 9 0.38 -14.56 -6.10
C ALA A 9 0.74 -13.62 -4.94
N ILE A 10 0.84 -12.31 -5.19
CA ILE A 10 1.09 -11.32 -4.13
C ILE A 10 -0.11 -11.25 -3.18
N MET A 11 -1.33 -11.21 -3.70
CA MET A 11 -2.55 -11.25 -2.88
C MET A 11 -2.61 -12.52 -2.02
N ALA A 12 -2.28 -13.68 -2.60
CA ALA A 12 -2.19 -14.94 -1.87
C ALA A 12 -1.10 -14.89 -0.79
N GLY A 13 0.05 -14.26 -1.08
CA GLY A 13 1.13 -14.08 -0.11
C GLY A 13 0.72 -13.19 1.07
N ILE A 14 0.02 -12.08 0.82
CA ILE A 14 -0.50 -11.21 1.88
C ILE A 14 -1.55 -11.96 2.71
N ALA A 15 -2.48 -12.67 2.07
CA ALA A 15 -3.50 -13.46 2.75
C ALA A 15 -2.89 -14.58 3.60
N TRP A 16 -1.91 -15.30 3.05
CA TRP A 16 -1.15 -16.32 3.77
C TRP A 16 -0.41 -15.74 4.98
N PHE A 17 0.26 -14.59 4.82
CA PHE A 17 0.96 -13.93 5.91
C PHE A 17 0.00 -13.45 7.01
N ALA A 18 -1.14 -12.87 6.63
CA ALA A 18 -2.18 -12.46 7.57
C ALA A 18 -2.72 -13.66 8.36
N GLN A 19 -2.94 -14.80 7.69
CA GLN A 19 -3.38 -16.03 8.33
C GLN A 19 -2.31 -16.59 9.29
N GLU A 20 -1.06 -16.70 8.84
CA GLU A 20 0.07 -17.20 9.64
C GLU A 20 0.30 -16.35 10.90
N LYS A 21 0.11 -15.03 10.81
CA LYS A 21 0.24 -14.10 11.93
C LYS A 21 -1.07 -13.86 12.69
N SER A 22 -2.14 -14.58 12.35
CA SER A 22 -3.45 -14.46 13.01
C SER A 22 -3.99 -13.03 13.06
N VAL A 23 -3.76 -12.26 11.99
CA VAL A 23 -4.25 -10.87 11.89
C VAL A 23 -5.76 -10.89 11.77
N SER A 24 -6.45 -10.39 12.81
CA SER A 24 -7.90 -10.24 12.81
C SER A 24 -8.35 -9.05 11.97
N ILE A 25 -9.61 -9.08 11.52
CA ILE A 25 -10.25 -7.96 10.80
C ILE A 25 -10.25 -6.69 11.66
N ALA A 26 -10.42 -6.82 12.98
CA ALA A 26 -10.39 -5.69 13.90
C ALA A 26 -9.00 -5.01 13.93
N GLN A 27 -7.93 -5.81 14.03
CA GLN A 27 -6.55 -5.30 13.98
C GLN A 27 -6.24 -4.66 12.63
N PHE A 28 -6.67 -5.29 11.54
CA PHE A 28 -6.53 -4.72 10.21
C PHE A 28 -7.23 -3.35 10.09
N ASN A 29 -8.49 -3.25 10.53
CA ASN A 29 -9.26 -2.00 10.48
C ASN A 29 -8.59 -0.91 11.31
N ALA A 30 -8.08 -1.23 12.50
CA ALA A 30 -7.34 -0.29 13.34
C ALA A 30 -6.05 0.17 12.66
N ALA A 31 -5.25 -0.76 12.11
CA ALA A 31 -4.01 -0.45 11.41
C ALA A 31 -4.25 0.43 10.16
N TYR A 32 -5.25 0.10 9.35
CA TYR A 32 -5.56 0.84 8.13
C TYR A 32 -6.19 2.21 8.43
N ALA A 33 -7.06 2.30 9.44
CA ALA A 33 -7.62 3.58 9.89
C ALA A 33 -6.54 4.51 10.48
N SER A 34 -5.50 3.96 11.12
CA SER A 34 -4.39 4.73 11.69
C SER A 34 -3.49 5.38 10.63
N ILE A 35 -3.64 5.04 9.34
CA ILE A 35 -2.90 5.68 8.26
C ILE A 35 -3.36 7.15 8.16
N PRO A 36 -2.45 8.14 8.23
CA PRO A 36 -2.83 9.54 8.09
C PRO A 36 -3.51 9.80 6.74
N LEU A 37 -4.56 10.63 6.73
CA LEU A 37 -5.27 10.99 5.50
C LEU A 37 -4.32 11.55 4.43
N SER A 38 -3.32 12.34 4.82
CA SER A 38 -2.29 12.83 3.90
C SER A 38 -1.51 11.72 3.20
N VAL A 39 -1.26 10.59 3.87
CA VAL A 39 -0.57 9.43 3.29
C VAL A 39 -1.49 8.71 2.30
N ILE A 40 -2.79 8.60 2.60
CA ILE A 40 -3.79 8.06 1.66
C ILE A 40 -3.89 8.93 0.41
N LEU A 41 -3.96 10.25 0.58
CA LEU A 41 -3.99 11.19 -0.54
C LEU A 41 -2.69 11.14 -1.35
N LEU A 42 -1.53 11.03 -0.71
CA LEU A 42 -0.25 10.85 -1.39
C LEU A 42 -0.23 9.53 -2.18
N ALA A 43 -0.76 8.45 -1.61
CA ALA A 43 -0.89 7.16 -2.29
C ALA A 43 -1.77 7.27 -3.54
N MET A 44 -2.88 8.01 -3.46
CA MET A 44 -3.74 8.29 -4.61
C MET A 44 -3.05 9.16 -5.67
N VAL A 45 -2.25 10.15 -5.26
CA VAL A 45 -1.44 10.95 -6.19
C VAL A 45 -0.42 10.05 -6.90
N PHE A 46 0.20 9.11 -6.18
CA PHE A 46 1.06 8.10 -6.79
C PHE A 46 0.27 7.19 -7.74
N ASP A 47 -0.90 6.66 -7.36
CA ASP A 47 -1.73 5.83 -8.23
C ASP A 47 -2.14 6.58 -9.52
N TYR A 48 -2.55 7.84 -9.41
CA TYR A 48 -2.87 8.69 -10.56
C TYR A 48 -1.64 8.99 -11.43
N GLY A 49 -0.52 9.39 -10.81
CA GLY A 49 0.70 9.78 -11.52
C GLY A 49 1.43 8.59 -12.16
N LEU A 50 1.30 7.42 -11.54
CA LEU A 50 1.92 6.19 -11.98
C LEU A 50 1.00 5.33 -12.82
N ASP A 51 -0.28 5.73 -13.00
CA ASP A 51 -1.34 4.98 -13.67
C ASP A 51 -0.70 4.06 -14.70
N THR A 52 -0.57 2.81 -14.29
CA THR A 52 0.45 1.94 -14.85
C THR A 52 0.17 1.72 -16.33
N GLY A 53 -1.04 1.93 -16.84
CA GLY A 53 -1.30 2.01 -18.27
C GLY A 53 -0.39 2.99 -19.03
N LYS A 54 -0.07 4.16 -18.48
CA LYS A 54 0.81 5.17 -19.11
C LYS A 54 2.27 5.00 -18.71
N LEU A 55 2.56 4.73 -17.43
CA LEU A 55 3.94 4.57 -16.96
C LEU A 55 4.58 3.27 -17.48
N TYR A 56 3.83 2.16 -17.47
CA TYR A 56 4.22 0.88 -18.05
C TYR A 56 4.48 1.03 -19.55
N ASN A 57 3.60 1.71 -20.29
CA ASN A 57 3.81 1.95 -21.73
C ASN A 57 4.99 2.88 -22.01
N ARG A 58 5.24 3.90 -21.17
CA ARG A 58 6.32 4.88 -21.35
C ARG A 58 7.69 4.34 -20.92
N MET A 59 7.75 3.46 -19.92
CA MET A 59 9.00 2.83 -19.44
C MET A 59 9.29 1.51 -20.16
N LEU A 60 8.28 0.71 -20.51
CA LEU A 60 8.44 -0.57 -21.22
C LEU A 60 8.35 -0.48 -22.74
N GLY A 61 8.01 0.69 -23.29
CA GLY A 61 8.29 1.01 -24.69
C GLY A 61 9.79 0.87 -25.04
N ARG A 62 10.68 0.87 -24.03
CA ARG A 62 12.13 0.63 -24.18
C ARG A 62 12.57 -0.84 -23.97
N GLY A 63 11.76 -1.68 -23.32
CA GLY A 63 12.12 -3.06 -22.97
C GLY A 63 11.35 -4.09 -23.82
N LYS A 64 11.95 -4.56 -24.93
CA LYS A 64 11.34 -5.59 -25.78
C LYS A 64 11.25 -6.98 -25.11
N ASN A 65 12.02 -7.23 -24.05
CA ASN A 65 12.19 -8.56 -23.47
C ASN A 65 11.22 -8.81 -22.27
N PRO A 66 10.41 -9.88 -22.27
CA PRO A 66 9.47 -10.22 -21.19
C PRO A 66 10.09 -10.25 -19.78
N LEU A 67 11.36 -10.66 -19.67
CA LEU A 67 12.09 -10.73 -18.40
C LEU A 67 12.31 -9.35 -17.77
N SER A 68 12.59 -8.33 -18.59
CA SER A 68 12.78 -6.95 -18.13
C SER A 68 11.47 -6.33 -17.63
N LYS A 69 10.35 -6.67 -18.27
CA LYS A 69 9.01 -6.26 -17.82
C LYS A 69 8.66 -6.88 -16.46
N LEU A 70 9.05 -8.13 -16.25
CA LEU A 70 8.85 -8.84 -15.00
C LEU A 70 9.69 -8.23 -13.86
N ALA A 71 10.99 -8.01 -14.09
CA ALA A 71 11.88 -7.41 -13.10
C ALA A 71 11.42 -6.01 -12.69
N PHE A 72 10.94 -5.20 -13.66
CA PHE A 72 10.41 -3.88 -13.37
C PHE A 72 9.14 -3.93 -12.51
N ALA A 73 8.19 -4.80 -12.85
CA ALA A 73 6.95 -4.95 -12.08
C ALA A 73 7.20 -5.40 -10.63
N ILE A 74 8.08 -6.38 -10.43
CA ILE A 74 8.46 -6.84 -9.09
C ILE A 74 9.20 -5.73 -8.34
N GLY A 75 10.14 -5.04 -9.00
CA GLY A 75 10.88 -3.93 -8.41
C GLY A 75 9.98 -2.79 -7.95
N SER A 76 9.01 -2.37 -8.78
CA SER A 76 8.05 -1.34 -8.39
C SER A 76 7.20 -1.78 -7.20
N VAL A 77 6.66 -3.01 -7.22
CA VAL A 77 5.89 -3.55 -6.08
C VAL A 77 6.70 -3.50 -4.79
N THR A 78 7.94 -3.97 -4.82
CA THR A 78 8.80 -3.97 -3.64
C THR A 78 9.08 -2.56 -3.14
N VAL A 79 9.39 -1.60 -4.04
CA VAL A 79 9.67 -0.22 -3.63
C VAL A 79 8.45 0.46 -3.03
N PHE A 80 7.27 0.32 -3.64
CA PHE A 80 6.04 0.91 -3.08
C PHE A 80 5.63 0.25 -1.78
N PHE A 81 5.79 -1.07 -1.69
CA PHE A 81 5.57 -1.78 -0.44
C PHE A 81 6.47 -1.25 0.68
N LEU A 82 7.76 -1.08 0.43
CA LEU A 82 8.69 -0.51 1.41
C LEU A 82 8.34 0.95 1.74
N LEU A 83 7.99 1.76 0.74
CA LEU A 83 7.58 3.15 0.93
C LEU A 83 6.34 3.25 1.84
N PHE A 84 5.27 2.52 1.52
CA PHE A 84 4.05 2.56 2.33
C PHE A 84 4.25 1.90 3.69
N THR A 85 5.04 0.83 3.78
CA THR A 85 5.43 0.26 5.08
C THR A 85 6.16 1.29 5.94
N TRP A 86 7.06 2.08 5.35
CA TRP A 86 7.76 3.18 6.02
C TRP A 86 6.79 4.28 6.48
N LEU A 87 5.89 4.72 5.60
CA LEU A 87 4.91 5.77 5.89
C LEU A 87 3.89 5.35 6.96
N VAL A 88 3.46 4.08 6.95
CA VAL A 88 2.55 3.50 7.96
C VAL A 88 3.28 3.31 9.29
N ALA A 89 4.55 2.89 9.26
CA ALA A 89 5.36 2.72 10.46
C ALA A 89 5.66 4.05 11.17
N GLY A 90 5.79 5.16 10.41
CA GLY A 90 6.12 6.47 10.97
C GLY A 90 7.53 6.55 11.59
N THR A 91 8.40 5.59 11.30
CA THR A 91 9.76 5.49 11.88
C THR A 91 10.82 5.92 10.88
N VAL A 92 11.90 6.56 11.32
CA VAL A 92 13.04 6.94 10.46
C VAL A 92 13.75 5.69 9.88
N THR A 93 13.71 4.57 10.60
CA THR A 93 14.28 3.29 10.16
C THR A 93 13.18 2.27 9.89
N LEU A 94 13.22 1.64 8.72
CA LEU A 94 12.33 0.53 8.37
C LEU A 94 12.91 -0.76 8.94
N ASN A 95 12.36 -1.22 10.07
CA ASN A 95 12.69 -2.51 10.66
C ASN A 95 11.46 -3.42 10.67
N LEU A 96 11.36 -4.30 9.67
CA LEU A 96 10.22 -5.21 9.50
C LEU A 96 10.01 -6.16 10.68
N SER A 97 11.05 -6.46 11.47
CA SER A 97 10.93 -7.35 12.64
C SER A 97 10.23 -6.70 13.84
N LEU A 98 10.18 -5.35 13.87
CA LEU A 98 9.55 -4.58 14.93
C LEU A 98 8.16 -4.08 14.55
N LEU A 99 7.77 -4.24 13.29
CA LEU A 99 6.44 -3.84 12.83
C LEU A 99 5.41 -4.89 13.21
N GLN A 100 4.27 -4.40 13.68
CA GLN A 100 3.12 -5.26 13.93
C GLN A 100 2.62 -5.86 12.60
N PRO A 101 2.27 -7.16 12.57
CA PRO A 101 1.84 -7.84 11.35
C PRO A 101 0.69 -7.14 10.60
N GLU A 102 -0.26 -6.57 11.33
CA GLU A 102 -1.40 -5.81 10.77
C GLU A 102 -0.97 -4.59 9.95
N ASN A 103 0.11 -3.90 10.36
CA ASN A 103 0.65 -2.75 9.62
C ASN A 103 1.29 -3.20 8.31
N ILE A 104 1.93 -4.37 8.31
CA ILE A 104 2.53 -4.97 7.11
C ILE A 104 1.42 -5.36 6.12
N VAL A 105 0.31 -5.93 6.61
CA VAL A 105 -0.85 -6.28 5.79
C VAL A 105 -1.49 -5.02 5.20
N ALA A 106 -1.72 -3.98 6.02
CA ALA A 106 -2.27 -2.71 5.58
C ALA A 106 -1.39 -2.05 4.49
N ALA A 107 -0.08 -1.95 4.72
CA ALA A 107 0.86 -1.44 3.73
C ALA A 107 0.89 -2.28 2.44
N GLY A 108 0.79 -3.61 2.57
CA GLY A 108 0.67 -4.53 1.45
C GLY A 108 -0.55 -4.26 0.57
N ILE A 109 -1.70 -3.98 1.18
CA ILE A 109 -2.93 -3.62 0.45
C ILE A 109 -2.78 -2.26 -0.24
N VAL A 110 -2.23 -1.25 0.44
CA VAL A 110 -2.00 0.07 -0.17
C VAL A 110 -1.08 -0.06 -1.38
N ALA A 111 0.07 -0.73 -1.21
CA ALA A 111 1.04 -0.93 -2.28
C ALA A 111 0.47 -1.72 -3.46
N LEU A 112 -0.38 -2.73 -3.18
CA LEU A 112 -1.07 -3.47 -4.23
C LEU A 112 -2.00 -2.56 -5.03
N VAL A 113 -2.88 -1.81 -4.36
CA VAL A 113 -3.89 -0.98 -5.03
C VAL A 113 -3.24 0.09 -5.91
N VAL A 114 -2.17 0.75 -5.44
CA VAL A 114 -1.42 1.76 -6.22
C VAL A 114 -0.79 1.18 -7.51
N LEU A 115 -0.61 -0.14 -7.58
CA LEU A 115 0.06 -0.81 -8.69
C LEU A 115 -0.89 -1.59 -9.59
N ILE A 116 -2.18 -1.63 -9.26
CA ILE A 116 -3.17 -2.22 -10.16
C ILE A 116 -3.26 -1.34 -11.41
N PRO A 117 -3.28 -1.94 -12.63
CA PRO A 117 -3.44 -1.16 -13.84
C PRO A 117 -4.83 -0.56 -13.95
N ASN A 118 -4.87 0.73 -14.32
CA ASN A 118 -6.08 1.53 -14.52
C ASN A 118 -6.88 1.82 -13.24
N THR A 119 -6.25 1.80 -12.06
CA THR A 119 -6.88 2.27 -10.80
C THR A 119 -6.68 3.74 -10.51
N GLY A 120 -5.75 4.41 -11.21
CA GLY A 120 -5.39 5.80 -10.93
C GLY A 120 -6.51 6.85 -11.04
N THR A 121 -7.71 6.48 -11.47
CA THR A 121 -8.90 7.36 -11.49
C THR A 121 -9.96 7.00 -10.46
N SER A 122 -9.72 5.98 -9.63
CA SER A 122 -10.68 5.45 -8.66
C SER A 122 -10.14 5.59 -7.24
N GLU A 123 -10.92 6.18 -6.34
CA GLU A 123 -10.49 6.50 -4.98
C GLU A 123 -10.60 5.32 -4.01
N TRP A 124 -10.28 4.10 -4.45
CA TRP A 124 -10.45 2.87 -3.65
C TRP A 124 -9.77 2.94 -2.29
N LEU A 125 -8.57 3.51 -2.21
CA LEU A 125 -7.84 3.69 -0.96
C LEU A 125 -8.58 4.62 0.01
N LEU A 126 -9.15 5.72 -0.50
CA LEU A 126 -9.92 6.66 0.30
C LEU A 126 -11.22 6.04 0.79
N TRP A 127 -11.93 5.31 -0.07
CA TRP A 127 -13.17 4.64 0.31
C TRP A 127 -12.93 3.55 1.35
N LEU A 128 -11.85 2.77 1.22
CA LEU A 128 -11.46 1.79 2.22
C LEU A 128 -11.10 2.47 3.54
N TRP A 129 -10.37 3.59 3.49
CA TRP A 129 -10.01 4.36 4.69
C TRP A 129 -11.24 4.93 5.40
N ILE A 130 -12.20 5.51 4.66
CA ILE A 130 -13.46 5.99 5.23
C ILE A 130 -14.23 4.82 5.86
N ALA A 131 -14.29 3.67 5.21
CA ALA A 131 -14.94 2.48 5.75
C ALA A 131 -14.29 2.00 7.05
N THR A 132 -12.96 2.01 7.15
CA THR A 132 -12.26 1.61 8.39
C THR A 132 -12.42 2.67 9.49
N GLN A 133 -12.51 3.96 9.16
CA GLN A 133 -12.87 5.00 10.14
C GLN A 133 -14.28 4.78 10.69
N ILE A 134 -15.26 4.49 9.84
CA ILE A 134 -16.63 4.18 10.29
C ILE A 134 -16.64 2.93 11.16
N ALA A 135 -15.95 1.87 10.75
CA ALA A 135 -15.90 0.61 11.49
C ALA A 135 -15.20 0.73 12.87
N THR A 136 -14.31 1.71 13.02
CA THR A 136 -13.59 1.99 14.29
C THR A 136 -14.19 3.15 15.08
N GLY A 137 -15.32 3.71 14.63
CA GLY A 137 -15.95 4.86 15.25
C GLY A 137 -15.11 6.14 15.22
N GLY A 138 -14.14 6.25 14.30
CA GLY A 138 -13.24 7.40 14.20
C GLY A 138 -12.12 7.43 15.25
N SER A 139 -11.92 6.35 16.00
CA SER A 139 -10.95 6.28 17.10
C SER A 139 -9.49 6.47 16.65
N TYR A 140 -9.22 6.29 15.36
CA TYR A 140 -7.88 6.38 14.76
C TYR A 140 -7.79 7.49 13.70
N LEU A 141 -8.65 8.51 13.79
CA LEU A 141 -8.66 9.59 12.82
C LEU A 141 -7.40 10.44 12.92
N VAL A 142 -6.51 10.30 11.94
CA VAL A 142 -5.29 11.10 11.81
C VAL A 142 -5.31 11.79 10.44
N ILE A 143 -5.28 13.13 10.41
CA ILE A 143 -5.32 13.90 9.15
C ILE A 143 -3.91 14.10 8.60
N LEU A 144 -3.02 14.61 9.45
CA LEU A 144 -1.60 14.81 9.15
C LEU A 144 -0.77 13.85 9.99
N PRO A 145 0.37 13.35 9.49
CA PRO A 145 1.27 12.57 10.31
C PRO A 145 1.72 13.45 11.47
N ALA A 146 1.84 12.90 12.67
CA ALA A 146 2.57 13.59 13.72
C ALA A 146 3.92 13.99 13.13
N ALA A 147 4.22 15.30 13.13
CA ALA A 147 5.40 15.83 12.47
C ALA A 147 6.61 14.95 12.82
N ILE A 148 7.43 14.62 11.82
CA ILE A 148 8.65 13.84 12.00
C ILE A 148 9.48 14.54 13.09
N GLY A 149 9.34 14.07 14.33
CA GLY A 149 9.80 14.77 15.53
C GLY A 149 8.69 15.50 16.31
N GLY A 150 7.94 14.77 17.13
CA GLY A 150 7.34 15.28 18.37
C GLY A 150 5.97 15.93 18.25
N VAL A 151 5.02 15.32 18.97
CA VAL A 151 3.82 15.87 19.62
C VAL A 151 3.24 17.16 19.01
N LEU A 152 2.04 17.08 18.44
CA LEU A 152 1.07 18.17 18.52
C LEU A 152 -0.34 17.60 18.74
N ILE A 153 -0.76 17.72 20.01
CA ILE A 153 -2.11 17.84 20.61
C ILE A 153 -3.23 17.00 19.97
#